data_AF-A0A286CI67-F1
#
_entry.id   AF-A0A286CI67-F1
#
_cell.length_a   1.000
_cell.length_b   1.000
_cell.length_c   1.000
_cell.angle_alpha   90.00
_cell.angle_beta   90.00
_cell.angle_gamma   90.00
#
_symmetry.space_group_name_H-M   'P 1'
#
loop_
_entity.id
_entity.type
_entity.pdbx_description
1 polymer ?
#
loop_
_entity_poly.entity_id
_entity_poly.type
_entity_poly.pdbx_seq_one_letter_code
_entity_poly.pdbx_strand_id
1 'polypeptide(L)'
;MRFRLTDDQRALRDGLREALARRFDADALRAAVRAAGVAGGTEGEGMGRRGVGAGSSEDGGDGTLRSGKGGGGVSGSAQAGERAGGSAPARERAGGSGVGGERMGRAGAGGRPVRGAEAAGGAAGARRTAGSPRLDRALWRALGDLGFFALRTPEADGGVGLGLPEAVLLFEEAGRALLPGPLIATHLAAGAVPGAATGETVVAAVDGGLVEWLGEADVVRGDTTGAVPLRSLDPLTPLHRVPAGRAAPDPVAVLLTAAEQLGTAGRVCELAAQHARAREQFGRPVGAFQAVAHLCAGILVRAETARAAVYAAAVTADPADIAAARILADEAAVRGARDCLQVHGGMGFTWESEVHLHLKRAWVRTQRAGGVTESEEALAAALSAESA
;
A
#
# COMPACT_ATOMS: atom_id res chain seq x y z
N MET A 1 7.12 -18.57 -18.90
CA MET A 1 7.79 -17.53 -19.70
C MET A 1 8.78 -16.78 -18.82
N ARG A 2 10.01 -16.51 -19.24
CA ARG A 2 10.85 -15.50 -18.57
C ARG A 2 10.44 -14.15 -19.14
N PHE A 3 9.65 -13.39 -18.39
CA PHE A 3 9.37 -12.00 -18.73
C PHE A 3 10.70 -11.23 -18.70
N ARG A 4 11.16 -10.76 -19.87
CA ARG A 4 12.36 -9.94 -19.98
C ARG A 4 11.93 -8.59 -20.51
N LEU A 5 12.26 -7.56 -19.73
CA LEU A 5 12.08 -6.18 -20.18
C LEU A 5 12.87 -5.94 -21.47
N THR A 6 12.42 -5.02 -22.30
CA THR A 6 13.24 -4.47 -23.39
C THR A 6 14.36 -3.59 -22.82
N ASP A 7 15.33 -3.19 -23.64
CA ASP A 7 16.34 -2.20 -23.23
C ASP A 7 15.69 -0.86 -22.88
N ASP A 8 14.72 -0.41 -23.66
CA ASP A 8 13.98 0.83 -23.42
C ASP A 8 13.20 0.78 -22.11
N GLN A 9 12.52 -0.34 -21.82
CA GLN A 9 11.80 -0.54 -20.55
C GLN A 9 12.74 -0.55 -19.35
N ARG A 10 13.94 -1.13 -19.48
CA ARG A 10 14.96 -1.05 -18.43
C ARG A 10 15.42 0.38 -18.22
N ALA A 11 15.79 1.07 -19.30
CA ALA A 11 16.26 2.45 -19.24
C ALA A 11 15.22 3.38 -18.62
N LEU A 12 13.95 3.21 -18.99
CA LEU A 12 12.82 3.96 -18.44
C LEU A 12 12.68 3.75 -16.93
N ARG A 13 12.61 2.48 -16.49
CA ARG A 13 12.50 2.14 -15.07
C ARG A 13 13.69 2.68 -14.26
N ASP A 14 14.90 2.43 -14.76
CA ASP A 14 16.13 2.79 -14.06
C ASP A 14 16.31 4.33 -14.00
N GLY A 15 15.90 5.04 -15.05
CA GLY A 15 15.87 6.50 -15.10
C GLY A 15 14.91 7.11 -14.07
N LEU A 16 13.68 6.57 -13.96
CA LEU A 16 12.75 7.04 -12.92
C LEU A 16 13.28 6.71 -11.52
N ARG A 17 13.81 5.51 -11.31
CA ARG A 17 14.40 5.12 -10.03
C ARG A 17 15.47 6.11 -9.58
N GLU A 18 16.36 6.48 -10.49
CA GLU A 18 17.43 7.45 -10.20
C GLU A 18 16.85 8.84 -9.89
N ALA A 19 15.88 9.31 -10.68
CA ALA A 19 15.23 10.59 -10.45
C ALA A 19 14.52 10.65 -9.09
N LEU A 20 13.82 9.58 -8.71
CA LEU A 20 13.18 9.45 -7.40
C LEU A 20 14.21 9.37 -6.27
N ALA A 21 15.27 8.57 -6.42
CA ALA A 21 16.32 8.47 -5.41
C ALA A 21 17.03 9.80 -5.15
N ARG A 22 17.20 10.65 -6.17
CA ARG A 22 17.79 12.00 -6.02
C ARG A 22 16.87 12.99 -5.28
N ARG A 23 15.56 12.77 -5.29
CA ARG A 23 14.57 13.74 -4.80
C ARG A 23 13.80 13.27 -3.57
N PHE A 24 13.78 11.96 -3.33
CA PHE A 24 12.98 11.30 -2.31
C PHE A 24 13.78 10.16 -1.67
N ASP A 25 14.89 10.51 -1.03
CA ASP A 25 15.70 9.59 -0.25
C ASP A 25 15.10 9.37 1.17
N ALA A 26 15.77 8.54 1.97
CA ALA A 26 15.33 8.23 3.33
C ALA A 26 15.25 9.48 4.23
N ASP A 27 16.09 10.50 4.00
CA ASP A 27 16.08 11.73 4.80
C ASP A 27 14.92 12.65 4.41
N ALA A 28 14.61 12.76 3.12
CA ALA A 28 13.41 13.44 2.62
C ALA A 28 12.14 12.78 3.18
N LEU A 29 12.08 11.44 3.21
CA LEU A 29 10.97 10.69 3.79
C LEU A 29 10.82 10.98 5.30
N ARG A 30 11.91 10.95 6.07
CA ARG A 30 11.90 11.30 7.51
C ARG A 30 11.48 12.76 7.74
N ALA A 31 11.94 13.69 6.91
CA ALA A 31 11.55 15.09 6.98
C ALA A 31 10.04 15.28 6.74
N ALA A 32 9.49 14.61 5.73
CA ALA A 32 8.05 14.64 5.44
C ALA A 32 7.21 14.12 6.62
N VAL A 33 7.64 13.03 7.27
CA VAL A 33 6.91 12.49 8.42
C VAL A 33 6.98 13.42 9.65
N ARG A 34 8.14 14.04 9.90
CA ARG A 34 8.28 15.06 10.95
C ARG A 34 7.36 16.26 10.69
N ALA A 35 7.28 16.72 9.44
CA ALA A 35 6.39 17.81 9.04
C ALA A 35 4.91 17.46 9.20
N ALA A 36 4.54 16.18 9.07
CA ALA A 36 3.19 15.65 9.31
C ALA A 36 2.81 15.56 10.82
N GLY A 37 3.54 16.26 11.71
CA GLY A 37 3.18 16.38 13.11
C GLY A 37 3.26 15.08 13.94
N VAL A 38 3.83 14.01 13.37
CA VAL A 38 4.13 12.80 14.14
C VAL A 38 5.43 13.04 14.88
N ALA A 39 5.33 13.71 16.02
CA ALA A 39 6.44 13.85 16.94
C ALA A 39 6.98 12.45 17.25
N GLY A 40 8.20 12.17 16.79
CA GLY A 40 9.02 11.12 17.41
C GLY A 40 9.07 11.46 18.89
N GLY A 41 8.88 10.43 19.75
CA GLY A 41 9.04 10.60 21.19
C GLY A 41 10.31 11.40 21.44
N THR A 42 10.16 12.48 22.20
CA THR A 42 11.22 13.41 22.58
C THR A 42 12.49 12.65 22.93
N GLU A 43 13.55 12.93 22.19
CA GLU A 43 14.91 12.60 22.61
C GLU A 43 15.09 13.10 24.04
N GLY A 44 15.48 12.19 24.93
CA GLY A 44 15.67 12.48 26.34
C GLY A 44 16.90 13.37 26.53
N GLU A 45 16.74 14.67 26.34
CA GLU A 45 17.65 15.67 26.88
C GLU A 45 17.15 16.08 28.27
N GLY A 46 17.97 15.80 29.29
CA GLY A 46 17.90 16.50 30.57
C GLY A 46 17.32 15.74 31.77
N MET A 47 17.91 14.60 32.16
CA MET A 47 17.99 14.29 33.59
C MET A 47 19.42 14.55 34.04
N GLY A 48 19.63 15.79 34.49
CA GLY A 48 20.90 16.28 35.00
C GLY A 48 21.43 15.42 36.13
N ARG A 49 22.74 15.19 36.08
CA ARG A 49 23.58 14.79 37.21
C ARG A 49 23.25 15.64 38.43
N ARG A 50 22.59 15.06 39.43
CA ARG A 50 22.73 15.49 40.81
C ARG A 50 23.50 14.44 41.56
N GLY A 51 24.78 14.73 41.80
CA GLY A 51 25.54 14.07 42.83
C GLY A 51 25.12 14.61 44.19
N VAL A 52 24.76 13.70 45.09
CA VAL A 52 24.81 13.78 46.56
C VAL A 52 24.79 12.29 46.97
N GLY A 53 25.63 11.70 47.81
CA GLY A 53 26.63 12.11 48.77
C GLY A 53 26.87 10.83 49.61
N ALA A 54 28.11 10.59 50.02
CA ALA A 54 28.51 9.40 50.75
C ALA A 54 27.71 9.19 52.05
N GLY A 55 27.47 7.92 52.40
CA GLY A 55 26.89 7.50 53.67
C GLY A 55 27.14 6.02 53.90
N SER A 56 28.27 5.71 54.54
CA SER A 56 28.64 4.42 55.10
C SER A 56 27.62 4.00 56.17
N SER A 57 27.28 2.71 56.24
CA SER A 57 26.98 1.98 57.47
C SER A 57 26.91 0.48 57.19
N GLU A 58 27.72 -0.26 57.93
CA GLU A 58 27.67 -1.71 58.12
C GLU A 58 26.35 -2.10 58.81
N ASP A 59 25.77 -3.25 58.47
CA ASP A 59 25.43 -4.25 59.50
C ASP A 59 25.13 -5.64 58.89
N GLY A 60 25.50 -6.68 59.62
CA GLY A 60 25.49 -8.08 59.19
C GLY A 60 24.24 -8.89 59.55
N GLY A 61 24.29 -10.18 59.22
CA GLY A 61 23.29 -11.21 59.56
C GLY A 61 22.97 -12.08 58.33
N ASP A 62 23.78 -13.10 58.03
CA ASP A 62 23.63 -14.51 58.45
C ASP A 62 22.34 -15.19 57.96
N GLY A 63 22.48 -16.35 57.31
CA GLY A 63 21.33 -17.10 56.81
C GLY A 63 21.58 -18.17 55.74
N THR A 64 22.43 -19.14 56.05
CA THR A 64 22.28 -20.57 55.65
C THR A 64 22.43 -20.98 54.18
N LEU A 65 23.57 -21.63 53.90
CA LEU A 65 23.82 -22.52 52.77
C LEU A 65 22.96 -23.79 52.87
N ARG A 66 22.26 -24.15 51.78
CA ARG A 66 21.89 -25.56 51.53
C ARG A 66 22.06 -25.92 50.06
N SER A 67 23.00 -26.82 49.86
CA SER A 67 23.36 -27.54 48.64
C SER A 67 22.23 -28.40 48.06
N GLY A 68 22.14 -28.46 46.73
CA GLY A 68 21.32 -29.44 46.01
C GLY A 68 21.72 -29.54 44.54
N LYS A 69 22.49 -30.58 44.20
CA LYS A 69 22.81 -31.00 42.82
C LYS A 69 21.60 -31.69 42.17
N GLY A 70 21.42 -31.46 40.88
CA GLY A 70 21.26 -32.53 39.89
C GLY A 70 19.86 -32.88 39.37
N GLY A 71 19.71 -32.80 38.05
CA GLY A 71 19.11 -33.87 37.24
C GLY A 71 17.71 -33.65 36.66
N GLY A 72 17.61 -33.76 35.33
CA GLY A 72 16.41 -34.27 34.65
C GLY A 72 15.54 -33.25 33.92
N GLY A 73 15.98 -32.80 32.74
CA GLY A 73 15.10 -32.17 31.76
C GLY A 73 14.30 -33.23 30.99
N VAL A 74 12.98 -33.23 31.15
CA VAL A 74 12.05 -34.03 30.34
C VAL A 74 11.38 -33.11 29.32
N SER A 75 11.54 -33.49 28.06
CA SER A 75 10.90 -32.97 26.86
C SER A 75 9.38 -33.13 26.90
N GLY A 76 8.65 -32.03 26.68
CA GLY A 76 7.21 -32.03 26.46
C GLY A 76 6.86 -31.29 25.17
N SER A 77 6.69 -32.05 24.09
CA SER A 77 6.15 -31.61 22.80
C SER A 77 4.63 -31.44 22.90
N ALA A 78 4.11 -30.24 22.64
CA ALA A 78 2.68 -29.99 22.50
C ALA A 78 2.26 -30.18 21.04
N GLN A 79 1.56 -31.29 20.77
CA GLN A 79 0.75 -31.51 19.58
C GLN A 79 -0.56 -30.72 19.69
N ALA A 80 -0.88 -29.90 18.68
CA ALA A 80 -2.21 -29.33 18.51
C ALA A 80 -3.01 -30.26 17.57
N GLY A 81 -4.01 -30.92 18.12
CA GLY A 81 -4.91 -31.82 17.40
C GLY A 81 -6.01 -31.07 16.66
N GLU A 82 -6.29 -31.55 15.45
CA GLU A 82 -7.47 -31.27 14.65
C GLU A 82 -8.76 -31.60 15.42
N ARG A 83 -9.77 -30.74 15.30
CA ARG A 83 -11.17 -31.12 15.51
C ARG A 83 -12.05 -30.54 14.41
N ALA A 84 -12.62 -31.46 13.64
CA ALA A 84 -13.75 -31.28 12.76
C ALA A 84 -15.08 -31.17 13.56
N GLY A 85 -16.08 -30.56 12.92
CA GLY A 85 -17.48 -30.51 13.34
C GLY A 85 -18.04 -29.11 13.15
N GLY A 86 -19.17 -28.86 12.51
CA GLY A 86 -20.19 -29.70 11.90
C GLY A 86 -21.24 -28.74 11.31
N SER A 87 -21.71 -29.04 10.11
CA SER A 87 -22.68 -28.24 9.36
C SER A 87 -24.11 -28.60 9.78
N ALA A 88 -25.00 -27.61 9.91
CA ALA A 88 -26.45 -27.80 9.86
C ALA A 88 -27.20 -26.48 9.53
N PRO A 89 -28.40 -26.55 8.90
CA PRO A 89 -28.85 -25.58 7.90
C PRO A 89 -30.05 -24.71 8.33
N ALA A 90 -30.29 -23.60 7.62
CA ALA A 90 -31.47 -22.75 7.82
C ALA A 90 -32.25 -22.47 6.51
N ARG A 91 -33.18 -23.38 6.24
CA ARG A 91 -34.59 -23.20 5.84
C ARG A 91 -34.97 -22.12 4.81
N GLU A 92 -35.30 -22.67 3.64
CA GLU A 92 -36.26 -22.23 2.64
C GLU A 92 -37.67 -21.92 3.22
N ARG A 93 -38.28 -20.82 2.78
CA ARG A 93 -39.74 -20.62 2.81
C ARG A 93 -40.21 -20.06 1.47
N ALA A 94 -40.93 -20.90 0.74
CA ALA A 94 -41.75 -20.54 -0.40
C ALA A 94 -43.04 -19.84 0.05
N GLY A 95 -43.59 -18.99 -0.81
CA GLY A 95 -44.90 -18.34 -0.62
C GLY A 95 -45.34 -17.46 -1.78
N GLY A 96 -45.81 -18.08 -2.87
CA GLY A 96 -47.13 -17.79 -3.47
C GLY A 96 -47.39 -16.49 -4.24
N SER A 97 -47.46 -16.65 -5.56
CA SER A 97 -48.13 -15.89 -6.64
C SER A 97 -49.25 -14.87 -6.34
N GLY A 98 -49.29 -13.84 -7.19
CA GLY A 98 -50.51 -13.11 -7.59
C GLY A 98 -50.30 -12.40 -8.93
N VAL A 99 -51.12 -12.76 -9.93
CA VAL A 99 -51.05 -12.39 -11.35
C VAL A 99 -52.00 -11.23 -11.67
N GLY A 100 -51.66 -10.42 -12.68
CA GLY A 100 -52.59 -9.60 -13.49
C GLY A 100 -52.21 -8.11 -13.48
N GLY A 101 -52.12 -7.37 -14.57
CA GLY A 101 -52.39 -7.59 -15.99
C GLY A 101 -52.32 -6.23 -16.71
N GLU A 102 -52.07 -6.27 -18.03
CA GLU A 102 -52.47 -5.27 -19.05
C GLU A 102 -51.79 -3.87 -19.02
N ARG A 103 -50.97 -3.47 -20.01
CA ARG A 103 -51.14 -3.19 -21.46
C ARG A 103 -51.19 -1.68 -21.74
N MET A 104 -50.43 -1.31 -22.78
CA MET A 104 -50.67 -0.23 -23.77
C MET A 104 -50.37 1.23 -23.39
N GLY A 105 -49.53 1.88 -24.22
CA GLY A 105 -49.37 3.33 -24.24
C GLY A 105 -48.26 3.83 -25.17
N ARG A 106 -48.62 4.13 -26.41
CA ARG A 106 -47.80 4.56 -27.57
C ARG A 106 -46.95 5.83 -27.42
N ALA A 107 -45.86 5.83 -28.19
CA ALA A 107 -45.37 6.85 -29.14
C ALA A 107 -44.90 8.24 -28.68
N GLY A 108 -43.77 8.68 -29.26
CA GLY A 108 -43.38 10.09 -29.35
C GLY A 108 -41.92 10.28 -29.76
N ALA A 109 -41.66 10.34 -31.07
CA ALA A 109 -40.40 10.81 -31.65
C ALA A 109 -40.26 12.34 -31.50
N GLY A 110 -39.03 12.85 -31.38
CA GLY A 110 -38.74 14.29 -31.51
C GLY A 110 -37.43 14.71 -30.85
N GLY A 111 -36.42 15.01 -31.67
CA GLY A 111 -35.05 15.27 -31.21
C GLY A 111 -34.80 16.67 -30.63
N ARG A 112 -33.71 16.77 -29.87
CA ARG A 112 -32.53 17.65 -30.05
C ARG A 112 -31.64 17.53 -28.80
N PRO A 113 -30.31 17.64 -28.93
CA PRO A 113 -29.39 17.36 -27.84
C PRO A 113 -29.42 18.48 -26.80
N VAL A 114 -29.65 18.11 -25.55
CA VAL A 114 -29.55 19.04 -24.43
C VAL A 114 -28.07 19.17 -24.09
N ARG A 115 -27.48 20.32 -24.44
CA ARG A 115 -26.25 20.81 -23.80
C ARG A 115 -26.59 21.15 -22.34
N GLY A 116 -25.78 20.63 -21.42
CA GLY A 116 -25.84 20.88 -19.98
C GLY A 116 -25.54 19.57 -19.25
N ALA A 117 -24.57 19.44 -18.36
CA ALA A 117 -24.09 20.44 -17.42
C ALA A 117 -22.59 20.24 -17.16
N GLU A 118 -21.85 21.36 -17.18
CA GLU A 118 -20.65 21.51 -16.38
C GLU A 118 -21.07 21.39 -14.91
N ALA A 119 -20.79 20.24 -14.30
CA ALA A 119 -20.84 20.11 -12.85
C ALA A 119 -19.48 20.58 -12.30
N ALA A 120 -19.34 21.90 -12.16
CA ALA A 120 -18.43 22.48 -11.19
C ALA A 120 -18.92 22.10 -9.78
N GLY A 121 -18.55 20.90 -9.31
CA GLY A 121 -18.86 20.41 -7.98
C GLY A 121 -17.87 21.00 -6.97
N GLY A 122 -18.31 22.04 -6.25
CA GLY A 122 -17.52 22.70 -5.22
C GLY A 122 -17.04 21.73 -4.13
N ALA A 123 -15.74 21.83 -3.81
CA ALA A 123 -15.12 21.17 -2.68
C ALA A 123 -15.84 21.55 -1.38
N ALA A 124 -16.73 20.68 -0.90
CA ALA A 124 -17.33 20.81 0.42
C ALA A 124 -16.22 20.67 1.46
N GLY A 125 -15.94 21.77 2.17
CA GLY A 125 -14.77 21.95 3.03
C GLY A 125 -14.63 20.90 4.13
N ALA A 126 -13.75 19.93 3.91
CA ALA A 126 -13.16 19.14 4.98
C ALA A 126 -12.34 20.08 5.88
N ARG A 127 -12.75 20.24 7.13
CA ARG A 127 -12.00 21.02 8.12
C ARG A 127 -10.63 20.36 8.32
N ARG A 128 -9.58 21.04 7.85
CA ARG A 128 -8.17 20.65 8.05
C ARG A 128 -7.85 20.57 9.54
N THR A 129 -7.31 19.44 9.98
CA THR A 129 -6.74 19.30 11.32
C THR A 129 -5.30 19.81 11.31
N ALA A 130 -4.91 20.56 12.34
CA ALA A 130 -3.52 20.98 12.52
C ALA A 130 -2.60 19.75 12.60
N GLY A 131 -1.52 19.73 11.79
CA GLY A 131 -0.59 18.60 11.71
C GLY A 131 -0.84 17.60 10.57
N SER A 132 -1.80 17.82 9.66
CA SER A 132 -1.96 16.95 8.49
C SER A 132 -0.76 17.05 7.52
N PRO A 133 -0.27 15.93 6.94
CA PRO A 133 0.78 15.97 5.92
C PRO A 133 0.34 16.82 4.73
N ARG A 134 1.26 17.63 4.20
CA ARG A 134 1.04 18.44 3.00
C ARG A 134 1.62 17.75 1.79
N LEU A 135 0.94 17.88 0.66
CA LEU A 135 1.47 17.37 -0.60
C LEU A 135 2.53 18.34 -1.12
N ASP A 136 3.71 17.83 -1.49
CA ASP A 136 4.73 18.63 -2.15
C ASP A 136 4.30 18.93 -3.60
N ARG A 137 3.77 20.13 -3.82
CA ARG A 137 3.31 20.59 -5.14
C ARG A 137 4.45 20.74 -6.15
N ALA A 138 5.67 21.03 -5.71
CA ALA A 138 6.82 21.15 -6.61
C ALA A 138 7.28 19.77 -7.10
N LEU A 139 7.29 18.77 -6.21
CA LEU A 139 7.47 17.37 -6.61
C LEU A 139 6.35 16.92 -7.55
N TRP A 140 5.09 17.25 -7.23
CA TRP A 140 3.95 16.91 -8.08
C TRP A 140 4.06 17.48 -9.49
N ARG A 141 4.52 18.73 -9.63
CA ARG A 141 4.83 19.33 -10.94
C ARG A 141 5.94 18.61 -11.65
N ALA A 142 7.05 18.32 -10.95
CA ALA A 142 8.18 17.62 -11.55
C ALA A 142 7.77 16.22 -12.08
N LEU A 143 6.86 15.51 -11.40
CA LEU A 143 6.31 14.25 -11.90
C LEU A 143 5.48 14.46 -13.18
N GLY A 144 4.69 15.52 -13.23
CA GLY A 144 3.95 15.94 -14.43
C GLY A 144 4.87 16.30 -15.61
N ASP A 145 5.92 17.07 -15.37
CA ASP A 145 6.92 17.45 -16.38
C ASP A 145 7.68 16.23 -16.95
N LEU A 146 7.86 15.18 -16.13
CA LEU A 146 8.41 13.89 -16.55
C LEU A 146 7.38 13.02 -17.31
N GLY A 147 6.15 13.49 -17.47
CA GLY A 147 5.06 12.76 -18.12
C GLY A 147 4.45 11.65 -17.27
N PHE A 148 4.74 11.56 -15.97
CA PHE A 148 4.31 10.46 -15.09
C PHE A 148 2.77 10.30 -15.05
N PHE A 149 2.02 11.39 -15.01
CA PHE A 149 0.55 11.32 -15.02
C PHE A 149 -0.01 11.10 -16.43
N ALA A 150 0.71 11.53 -17.47
CA ALA A 150 0.29 11.43 -18.85
C ALA A 150 0.83 10.19 -19.59
N LEU A 151 1.44 9.23 -18.88
CA LEU A 151 2.14 8.07 -19.50
C LEU A 151 1.31 7.35 -20.55
N ARG A 152 0.04 7.09 -20.22
CA ARG A 152 -0.90 6.35 -21.06
C ARG A 152 -1.80 7.24 -21.91
N THR A 153 -1.63 8.54 -21.81
CA THR A 153 -2.37 9.50 -22.64
C THR A 153 -1.74 9.50 -24.03
N PRO A 154 -2.54 9.44 -25.12
CA PRO A 154 -1.99 9.47 -26.48
C PRO A 154 -1.12 10.71 -26.73
N GLU A 155 -0.08 10.57 -27.56
CA GLU A 155 0.79 11.70 -27.93
C GLU A 155 0.02 12.84 -28.60
N ALA A 156 -1.02 12.51 -29.38
CA ALA A 156 -1.91 13.48 -30.01
C ALA A 156 -2.63 14.40 -29.00
N ASP A 157 -2.80 13.92 -27.76
CA ASP A 157 -3.43 14.63 -26.66
C ASP A 157 -2.39 15.23 -25.69
N GLY A 158 -1.11 15.27 -26.09
CA GLY A 158 0.00 15.80 -25.29
C GLY A 158 0.53 14.83 -24.22
N GLY A 159 0.20 13.54 -24.33
CA GLY A 159 0.73 12.49 -23.46
C GLY A 159 1.99 11.80 -23.99
N VAL A 160 2.40 10.73 -23.33
CA VAL A 160 3.61 9.95 -23.71
C VAL A 160 3.27 8.76 -24.63
N GLY A 161 2.01 8.33 -24.69
CA GLY A 161 1.56 7.26 -25.58
C GLY A 161 2.02 5.84 -25.20
N LEU A 162 2.47 5.61 -23.96
CA LEU A 162 2.93 4.31 -23.48
C LEU A 162 1.80 3.39 -23.00
N GLY A 163 2.10 2.10 -22.85
CA GLY A 163 1.15 1.08 -22.46
C GLY A 163 1.06 0.84 -20.96
N LEU A 164 0.24 -0.16 -20.60
CA LEU A 164 0.19 -0.71 -19.24
C LEU A 164 1.54 -1.29 -18.76
N PRO A 165 2.35 -1.96 -19.59
CA PRO A 165 3.65 -2.47 -19.14
C PRO A 165 4.57 -1.37 -18.62
N GLU A 166 4.69 -0.26 -19.33
CA GLU A 166 5.51 0.87 -18.90
C GLU A 166 4.92 1.55 -17.66
N ALA A 167 3.61 1.77 -17.63
CA ALA A 167 2.95 2.33 -16.44
C ALA A 167 3.22 1.47 -15.19
N VAL A 168 3.11 0.15 -15.30
CA VAL A 168 3.41 -0.77 -14.18
C VAL A 168 4.86 -0.62 -13.71
N LEU A 169 5.84 -0.47 -14.59
CA LEU A 169 7.23 -0.24 -14.18
C LEU A 169 7.40 1.06 -13.40
N LEU A 170 6.71 2.13 -13.81
CA LEU A 170 6.83 3.42 -13.13
C LEU A 170 6.10 3.44 -11.78
N PHE A 171 4.93 2.82 -11.69
CA PHE A 171 4.21 2.66 -10.43
C PHE A 171 4.91 1.69 -9.48
N GLU A 172 5.66 0.71 -9.99
CA GLU A 172 6.58 -0.09 -9.18
C GLU A 172 7.64 0.80 -8.51
N GLU A 173 8.31 1.68 -9.25
CA GLU A 173 9.29 2.59 -8.67
C GLU A 173 8.67 3.60 -7.69
N ALA A 174 7.46 4.09 -7.97
CA ALA A 174 6.71 4.94 -7.04
C ALA A 174 6.39 4.21 -5.73
N GLY A 175 6.01 2.93 -5.82
CA GLY A 175 5.81 2.05 -4.67
C GLY A 175 7.08 1.84 -3.86
N ARG A 176 8.19 1.57 -4.55
CA ARG A 176 9.53 1.36 -4.00
C ARG A 176 10.04 2.58 -3.24
N ALA A 177 9.78 3.77 -3.77
CA ALA A 177 10.18 5.04 -3.17
C ALA A 177 9.20 5.55 -2.09
N LEU A 178 8.08 4.84 -1.83
CA LEU A 178 7.04 5.33 -0.93
C LEU A 178 6.53 6.73 -1.31
N LEU A 179 6.40 6.99 -2.62
CA LEU A 179 5.99 8.29 -3.13
C LEU A 179 4.61 8.69 -2.57
N PRO A 180 4.48 9.86 -1.91
CA PRO A 180 3.21 10.29 -1.33
C PRO A 180 2.29 10.92 -2.38
N GLY A 181 0.99 10.78 -2.19
CA GLY A 181 -0.04 11.45 -2.97
C GLY A 181 -1.02 10.50 -3.67
N PRO A 182 -2.11 11.04 -4.23
CA PRO A 182 -3.14 10.27 -4.94
C PRO A 182 -2.71 9.95 -6.38
N LEU A 183 -1.56 9.28 -6.53
CA LEU A 183 -0.86 9.08 -7.82
C LEU A 183 -1.74 8.40 -8.87
N ILE A 184 -2.37 7.28 -8.49
CA ILE A 184 -3.23 6.49 -9.38
C ILE A 184 -4.44 7.31 -9.82
N ALA A 185 -5.11 7.99 -8.88
CA ALA A 185 -6.29 8.79 -9.18
C ALA A 185 -5.97 9.95 -10.15
N THR A 186 -4.81 10.59 -9.99
CA THR A 186 -4.35 11.65 -10.90
C THR A 186 -3.95 11.11 -12.26
N HIS A 187 -3.23 10.00 -12.32
CA HIS A 187 -2.89 9.33 -13.58
C HIS A 187 -4.14 8.93 -14.37
N LEU A 188 -5.14 8.32 -13.72
CA LEU A 188 -6.41 7.93 -14.35
C LEU A 188 -7.28 9.12 -14.75
N ALA A 189 -6.98 10.31 -14.24
CA ALA A 189 -7.69 11.55 -14.58
C ALA A 189 -6.99 12.38 -15.67
N ALA A 190 -5.79 11.99 -16.11
CA ALA A 190 -4.95 12.80 -16.99
C ALA A 190 -5.65 13.29 -18.27
N GLY A 191 -6.47 12.44 -18.91
CA GLY A 191 -7.24 12.79 -20.11
C GLY A 191 -8.62 13.41 -19.86
N ALA A 192 -9.08 13.47 -18.61
CA ALA A 192 -10.44 13.90 -18.26
C ALA A 192 -10.50 15.17 -17.40
N VAL A 193 -9.44 15.46 -16.65
CA VAL A 193 -9.36 16.61 -15.76
C VAL A 193 -8.24 17.54 -16.25
N PRO A 194 -8.57 18.80 -16.62
CA PRO A 194 -7.56 19.78 -17.02
C PRO A 194 -6.43 19.87 -15.99
N GLY A 195 -5.19 19.86 -16.45
CA GLY A 195 -4.02 19.97 -15.59
C GLY A 195 -3.61 18.70 -14.86
N ALA A 196 -4.41 17.61 -14.86
CA ALA A 196 -4.00 16.36 -14.21
C ALA A 196 -2.77 15.74 -14.89
N ALA A 197 -2.72 15.77 -16.23
CA ALA A 197 -1.60 15.25 -17.02
C ALA A 197 -0.25 15.93 -16.71
N THR A 198 -0.26 17.25 -16.48
CA THR A 198 0.92 18.07 -16.20
C THR A 198 1.22 18.21 -14.70
N GLY A 199 0.47 17.52 -13.84
CA GLY A 199 0.55 17.69 -12.39
C GLY A 199 0.08 19.09 -11.92
N GLU A 200 -0.56 19.87 -12.79
CA GLU A 200 -1.23 21.12 -12.40
C GLU A 200 -2.32 20.93 -11.37
N THR A 201 -3.05 19.84 -11.53
CA THR A 201 -4.21 19.50 -10.73
C THR A 201 -3.95 18.18 -10.04
N VAL A 202 -4.07 18.19 -8.72
CA VAL A 202 -4.05 16.99 -7.88
C VAL A 202 -5.46 16.42 -7.86
N VAL A 203 -5.61 15.20 -8.35
CA VAL A 203 -6.90 14.50 -8.37
C VAL A 203 -6.89 13.38 -7.35
N ALA A 204 -7.82 13.41 -6.41
CA ALA A 204 -8.15 12.28 -5.56
C ALA A 204 -9.39 11.54 -6.08
N ALA A 205 -9.63 10.32 -5.61
CA ALA A 205 -10.81 9.55 -5.95
C ALA A 205 -11.38 8.86 -4.72
N VAL A 206 -12.70 8.74 -4.69
CA VAL A 206 -13.41 7.86 -3.77
C VAL A 206 -13.23 6.41 -4.22
N ASP A 207 -12.79 5.57 -3.30
CA ASP A 207 -12.41 4.18 -3.54
C ASP A 207 -12.78 3.33 -2.32
N GLY A 208 -13.67 2.35 -2.51
CA GLY A 208 -14.07 1.42 -1.44
C GLY A 208 -14.68 2.07 -0.18
N GLY A 209 -15.18 3.30 -0.28
CA GLY A 209 -15.65 4.08 0.88
C GLY A 209 -14.55 4.90 1.58
N LEU A 210 -13.38 5.02 0.96
CA LEU A 210 -12.25 5.84 1.42
C LEU A 210 -11.90 6.88 0.35
N VAL A 211 -11.27 7.98 0.78
CA VAL A 211 -10.61 8.92 -0.12
C VAL A 211 -9.31 9.39 0.52
N GLU A 212 -8.23 9.25 -0.23
CA GLU A 212 -6.91 9.70 0.17
C GLU A 212 -6.68 11.15 -0.23
N TRP A 213 -5.90 11.88 0.56
CA TRP A 213 -5.46 13.24 0.22
C TRP A 213 -6.59 14.24 -0.05
N LEU A 214 -7.80 13.99 0.45
CA LEU A 214 -8.98 14.85 0.24
C LEU A 214 -8.73 16.33 0.55
N GLY A 215 -7.98 16.62 1.62
CA GLY A 215 -7.70 18.00 2.04
C GLY A 215 -6.70 18.75 1.14
N GLU A 216 -5.95 18.03 0.30
CA GLU A 216 -4.90 18.58 -0.57
C GLU A 216 -5.25 18.43 -2.07
N ALA A 217 -6.34 17.73 -2.40
CA ALA A 217 -6.80 17.54 -3.77
C ALA A 217 -7.52 18.78 -4.30
N ASP A 218 -7.25 19.12 -5.57
CA ASP A 218 -7.94 20.21 -6.26
C ASP A 218 -9.27 19.72 -6.85
N VAL A 219 -9.30 18.46 -7.28
CA VAL A 219 -10.47 17.77 -7.82
C VAL A 219 -10.60 16.41 -7.15
N VAL A 220 -11.83 16.00 -6.85
CA VAL A 220 -12.13 14.67 -6.33
C VAL A 220 -13.13 13.97 -7.23
N ARG A 221 -12.78 12.76 -7.68
CA ARG A 221 -13.70 11.91 -8.45
C ARG A 221 -14.51 11.04 -7.49
N GLY A 222 -15.84 11.20 -7.52
CA GLY A 222 -16.77 10.49 -6.65
C GLY A 222 -17.38 11.38 -5.57
N ASP A 223 -18.41 10.89 -4.91
CA ASP A 223 -19.16 11.65 -3.91
C ASP A 223 -18.46 11.64 -2.54
N THR A 224 -18.06 12.82 -2.08
CA THR A 224 -17.43 13.04 -0.77
C THR A 224 -18.40 13.58 0.28
N THR A 225 -19.69 13.58 0.00
CA THR A 225 -20.72 14.06 0.94
C THR A 225 -20.65 13.26 2.22
N GLY A 226 -20.49 13.95 3.35
CA GLY A 226 -20.35 13.32 4.66
C GLY A 226 -18.97 12.68 4.91
N ALA A 227 -17.93 13.04 4.15
CA ALA A 227 -16.57 12.58 4.41
C ALA A 227 -16.11 12.93 5.83
N VAL A 228 -15.60 11.93 6.55
CA VAL A 228 -15.06 12.07 7.92
C VAL A 228 -13.58 11.72 7.93
N PRO A 229 -12.69 12.56 8.49
CA PRO A 229 -11.27 12.25 8.56
C PRO A 229 -11.02 10.96 9.38
N LEU A 230 -10.11 10.13 8.89
CA LEU A 230 -9.62 8.94 9.57
C LEU A 230 -8.15 9.12 9.96
N ARG A 231 -7.79 8.59 11.13
CA ARG A 231 -6.38 8.45 11.52
C ARG A 231 -5.75 7.30 10.75
N SER A 232 -4.99 7.63 9.71
CA SER A 232 -4.23 6.65 8.94
C SER A 232 -3.13 6.02 9.79
N LEU A 233 -2.88 4.71 9.58
CA LEU A 233 -1.71 4.03 10.13
C LEU A 233 -0.42 4.54 9.49
N ASP A 234 -0.54 4.99 8.25
CA ASP A 234 0.54 5.59 7.51
C ASP A 234 0.43 7.12 7.55
N PRO A 235 1.38 7.81 8.22
CA PRO A 235 1.30 9.26 8.39
C PRO A 235 1.50 10.05 7.10
N LEU A 236 1.95 9.43 6.00
CA LEU A 236 2.05 10.09 4.69
C LEU A 236 0.91 9.71 3.74
N THR A 237 -0.17 9.14 4.26
CA THR A 237 -1.39 8.89 3.48
C THR A 237 -2.59 9.33 4.30
N PRO A 238 -2.92 10.63 4.32
CA PRO A 238 -4.10 11.14 5.01
C PRO A 238 -5.37 10.57 4.35
N LEU A 239 -6.33 10.14 5.16
CA LEU A 239 -7.50 9.37 4.73
C LEU A 239 -8.79 9.99 5.26
N HIS A 240 -9.85 9.89 4.48
CA HIS A 240 -11.22 10.13 4.94
C HIS A 240 -12.08 8.91 4.61
N ARG A 241 -13.05 8.62 5.47
CA ARG A 241 -14.14 7.69 5.21
C ARG A 241 -15.27 8.45 4.55
N VAL A 242 -15.85 7.91 3.49
CA VAL A 242 -17.11 8.41 2.93
C VAL A 242 -18.24 7.41 3.22
N PRO A 243 -19.47 7.88 3.50
CA PRO A 243 -20.63 7.01 3.70
C PRO A 243 -21.15 6.36 2.41
N ALA A 244 -20.77 6.90 1.25
CA ALA A 244 -21.28 6.50 -0.07
C ALA A 244 -20.90 5.05 -0.45
N GLY A 245 -21.70 4.47 -1.35
CA GLY A 245 -21.61 3.06 -1.76
C GLY A 245 -20.30 2.71 -2.47
N ARG A 246 -19.94 1.42 -2.40
CA ARG A 246 -18.78 0.86 -3.10
C ARG A 246 -19.07 0.81 -4.60
N ALA A 247 -18.27 1.54 -5.39
CA ALA A 247 -18.20 1.32 -6.82
C ALA A 247 -17.32 0.09 -7.12
N ALA A 248 -17.58 -0.59 -8.23
CA ALA A 248 -16.66 -1.61 -8.73
C ALA A 248 -15.29 -0.97 -8.99
N PRO A 249 -14.19 -1.62 -8.61
CA PRO A 249 -12.85 -1.05 -8.80
C PRO A 249 -12.49 -1.02 -10.28
N ASP A 250 -11.81 0.06 -10.70
CA ASP A 250 -11.21 0.15 -12.02
C ASP A 250 -10.07 -0.87 -12.13
N PRO A 251 -10.09 -1.82 -13.09
CA PRO A 251 -9.03 -2.81 -13.26
C PRO A 251 -7.63 -2.21 -13.40
N VAL A 252 -7.51 -1.03 -14.02
CA VAL A 252 -6.23 -0.32 -14.12
C VAL A 252 -5.79 0.17 -12.75
N ALA A 253 -6.70 0.68 -11.92
CA ALA A 253 -6.38 1.07 -10.55
C ALA A 253 -5.91 -0.13 -9.72
N VAL A 254 -6.55 -1.30 -9.88
CA VAL A 254 -6.15 -2.55 -9.24
C VAL A 254 -4.73 -2.94 -9.64
N LEU A 255 -4.44 -2.94 -10.96
CA LEU A 255 -3.12 -3.30 -11.49
C LEU A 255 -2.02 -2.33 -11.05
N LEU A 256 -2.26 -1.02 -11.10
CA LEU A 256 -1.28 -0.02 -10.66
C LEU A 256 -1.06 -0.05 -9.14
N THR A 257 -2.09 -0.40 -8.36
CA THR A 257 -1.93 -0.66 -6.91
C THR A 257 -1.07 -1.91 -6.68
N ALA A 258 -1.26 -2.97 -7.48
CA ALA A 258 -0.41 -4.16 -7.44
C ALA A 258 1.06 -3.83 -7.77
N ALA A 259 1.29 -2.95 -8.75
CA ALA A 259 2.62 -2.46 -9.08
C ALA A 259 3.28 -1.70 -7.90
N GLU A 260 2.55 -0.79 -7.25
CA GLU A 260 3.08 -0.09 -6.06
C GLU A 260 3.40 -1.05 -4.90
N GLN A 261 2.60 -2.10 -4.71
CA GLN A 261 2.87 -3.14 -3.72
C GLN A 261 4.10 -3.97 -4.10
N LEU A 262 4.26 -4.33 -5.38
CA LEU A 262 5.47 -4.98 -5.89
C LEU A 262 6.72 -4.13 -5.61
N GLY A 263 6.65 -2.82 -5.84
CA GLY A 263 7.72 -1.89 -5.52
C GLY A 263 8.11 -1.91 -4.05
N THR A 264 7.09 -1.95 -3.17
CA THR A 264 7.28 -2.11 -1.73
C THR A 264 7.98 -3.43 -1.40
N ALA A 265 7.53 -4.55 -1.98
CA ALA A 265 8.13 -5.87 -1.80
C ALA A 265 9.60 -5.91 -2.25
N GLY A 266 9.92 -5.29 -3.40
CA GLY A 266 11.29 -5.15 -3.89
C GLY A 266 12.17 -4.36 -2.92
N ARG A 267 11.69 -3.21 -2.43
CA ARG A 267 12.45 -2.36 -1.51
C ARG A 267 12.74 -3.07 -0.18
N VAL A 268 11.75 -3.72 0.42
CA VAL A 268 11.96 -4.41 1.70
C VAL A 268 12.86 -5.64 1.56
N CYS A 269 12.87 -6.30 0.40
CA CYS A 269 13.84 -7.35 0.10
C CYS A 269 15.28 -6.82 0.14
N GLU A 270 15.53 -5.68 -0.50
CA GLU A 270 16.85 -5.06 -0.52
C GLU A 270 17.28 -4.60 0.87
N LEU A 271 16.40 -3.92 1.60
CA LEU A 271 16.67 -3.44 2.96
C LEU A 271 17.00 -4.61 3.90
N ALA A 272 16.22 -5.69 3.87
CA ALA A 272 16.47 -6.88 4.67
C ALA A 272 17.85 -7.47 4.35
N ALA A 273 18.16 -7.66 3.07
CA ALA A 273 19.42 -8.26 2.66
C ALA A 273 20.64 -7.36 2.98
N GLN A 274 20.49 -6.03 2.83
CA GLN A 274 21.52 -5.06 3.21
C GLN A 274 21.79 -5.10 4.71
N HIS A 275 20.74 -5.02 5.54
CA HIS A 275 20.88 -5.08 6.99
C HIS A 275 21.49 -6.42 7.45
N ALA A 276 21.02 -7.53 6.87
CA ALA A 276 21.50 -8.86 7.22
C ALA A 276 23.00 -9.05 6.94
N ARG A 277 23.53 -8.40 5.91
CA ARG A 277 24.97 -8.43 5.59
C ARG A 277 25.80 -7.48 6.44
N ALA A 278 25.28 -6.30 6.74
CA ALA A 278 26.04 -5.25 7.43
C ALA A 278 26.06 -5.41 8.95
N ARG A 279 25.00 -5.95 9.55
CA ARG A 279 24.86 -6.06 11.01
C ARG A 279 25.59 -7.30 11.52
N GLU A 280 26.52 -7.13 12.46
CA GLU A 280 27.21 -8.25 13.11
C GLU A 280 26.70 -8.54 14.53
N GLN A 281 26.39 -9.80 14.84
CA GLN A 281 26.08 -10.27 16.19
C GLN A 281 26.72 -11.66 16.40
N PHE A 282 27.12 -11.92 17.64
CA PHE A 282 27.85 -13.15 17.98
C PHE A 282 29.07 -13.40 17.06
N GLY A 283 29.80 -12.32 16.75
CA GLY A 283 31.04 -12.36 15.97
C GLY A 283 30.88 -12.64 14.47
N ARG A 284 29.68 -12.53 13.89
CA ARG A 284 29.46 -12.69 12.44
C ARG A 284 28.24 -11.89 11.93
N PRO A 285 28.11 -11.66 10.62
CA PRO A 285 26.91 -11.07 10.04
C PRO A 285 25.63 -11.83 10.43
N VAL A 286 24.55 -11.12 10.76
CA VAL A 286 23.28 -11.73 11.17
C VAL A 286 22.66 -12.58 10.04
N GLY A 287 22.98 -12.28 8.78
CA GLY A 287 22.60 -13.10 7.62
C GLY A 287 23.23 -14.48 7.57
N ALA A 288 24.29 -14.75 8.36
CA ALA A 288 24.90 -16.08 8.45
C ALA A 288 24.08 -17.07 9.30
N PHE A 289 23.08 -16.58 10.05
CA PHE A 289 22.16 -17.43 10.81
C PHE A 289 21.01 -17.89 9.91
N GLN A 290 20.76 -19.20 9.86
CA GLN A 290 19.74 -19.79 8.97
C GLN A 290 18.35 -19.16 9.14
N ALA A 291 17.95 -18.82 10.37
CA ALA A 291 16.68 -18.17 10.62
C ALA A 291 16.54 -16.83 9.87
N VAL A 292 17.60 -16.01 9.84
CA VAL A 292 17.61 -14.73 9.12
C VAL A 292 17.73 -14.94 7.61
N ALA A 293 18.57 -15.89 7.18
CA ALA A 293 18.73 -16.24 5.78
C ALA A 293 17.41 -16.73 5.14
N HIS A 294 16.64 -17.57 5.86
CA HIS A 294 15.34 -18.06 5.40
C HIS A 294 14.31 -16.92 5.29
N LEU A 295 14.29 -15.97 6.21
CA LEU A 295 13.44 -14.78 6.09
C LEU A 295 13.79 -14.00 4.81
N CYS A 296 15.07 -13.69 4.59
CA CYS A 296 15.52 -12.97 3.40
C CYS A 296 15.15 -13.71 2.10
N ALA A 297 15.38 -15.03 2.05
CA ALA A 297 15.01 -15.85 0.92
C ALA A 297 13.49 -15.88 0.68
N GLY A 298 12.69 -15.97 1.75
CA GLY A 298 11.23 -15.93 1.66
C GLY A 298 10.70 -14.61 1.10
N ILE A 299 11.29 -13.48 1.50
CA ILE A 299 10.95 -12.17 0.94
C ILE A 299 11.21 -12.16 -0.58
N LEU A 300 12.40 -12.62 -1.00
CA LEU A 300 12.78 -12.67 -2.42
C LEU A 300 11.83 -13.54 -3.24
N VAL A 301 11.50 -14.75 -2.75
CA VAL A 301 10.59 -15.67 -3.45
C VAL A 301 9.21 -15.06 -3.67
N ARG A 302 8.66 -14.37 -2.66
CA ARG A 302 7.36 -13.69 -2.81
C ARG A 302 7.45 -12.50 -3.77
N ALA A 303 8.50 -11.69 -3.67
CA ALA A 303 8.70 -10.55 -4.55
C ALA A 303 8.82 -10.97 -6.03
N GLU A 304 9.58 -12.03 -6.33
CA GLU A 304 9.73 -12.51 -7.71
C GLU A 304 8.48 -13.20 -8.24
N THR A 305 7.72 -13.90 -7.39
CA THR A 305 6.41 -14.45 -7.76
C THR A 305 5.43 -13.33 -8.12
N ALA A 306 5.33 -12.30 -7.27
CA ALA A 306 4.50 -11.14 -7.52
C ALA A 306 4.95 -10.37 -8.78
N ARG A 307 6.27 -10.23 -9.00
CA ARG A 307 6.84 -9.58 -10.18
C ARG A 307 6.37 -10.25 -11.47
N ALA A 308 6.48 -11.58 -11.52
CA ALA A 308 6.05 -12.33 -12.68
C ALA A 308 4.55 -12.14 -12.97
N ALA A 309 3.71 -12.20 -11.94
CA ALA A 309 2.26 -12.04 -12.08
C ALA A 309 1.87 -10.61 -12.51
N VAL A 310 2.42 -9.58 -11.85
CA VAL A 310 2.13 -8.17 -12.16
C VAL A 310 2.57 -7.82 -13.58
N TYR A 311 3.75 -8.27 -14.02
CA TYR A 311 4.23 -7.99 -15.38
C TYR A 311 3.41 -8.75 -16.44
N ALA A 312 3.00 -9.98 -16.15
CA ALA A 312 2.10 -10.73 -17.03
C ALA A 312 0.75 -10.03 -17.17
N ALA A 313 0.12 -9.66 -16.05
CA ALA A 313 -1.16 -8.94 -16.02
C ALA A 313 -1.11 -7.59 -16.75
N ALA A 314 0.06 -6.93 -16.77
CA ALA A 314 0.25 -5.69 -17.52
C ALA A 314 0.19 -5.89 -19.05
N VAL A 315 0.55 -7.08 -19.54
CA VAL A 315 0.50 -7.41 -20.96
C VAL A 315 -0.82 -8.05 -21.36
N THR A 316 -1.38 -8.94 -20.54
CA THR A 316 -2.66 -9.58 -20.83
C THR A 316 -3.82 -8.61 -20.64
N ALA A 317 -3.71 -7.69 -19.67
CA ALA A 317 -4.76 -6.80 -19.22
C ALA A 317 -6.07 -7.54 -18.86
N ASP A 318 -5.97 -8.84 -18.61
CA ASP A 318 -7.10 -9.68 -18.27
C ASP A 318 -7.54 -9.43 -16.82
N PRO A 319 -8.83 -9.23 -16.52
CA PRO A 319 -9.30 -8.96 -15.17
C PRO A 319 -8.93 -10.04 -14.14
N ALA A 320 -8.90 -11.33 -14.52
CA ALA A 320 -8.53 -12.41 -13.62
C ALA A 320 -7.02 -12.41 -13.34
N ASP A 321 -6.20 -12.18 -14.37
CA ASP A 321 -4.75 -12.00 -14.20
C ASP A 321 -4.42 -10.80 -13.30
N ILE A 322 -5.14 -9.68 -13.48
CA ILE A 322 -5.00 -8.48 -12.64
C ILE A 322 -5.36 -8.79 -11.18
N ALA A 323 -6.46 -9.51 -10.94
CA ALA A 323 -6.88 -9.91 -9.61
C ALA A 323 -5.85 -10.84 -8.94
N ALA A 324 -5.33 -11.84 -9.68
CA ALA A 324 -4.28 -12.73 -9.19
C ALA A 324 -2.98 -11.96 -8.86
N ALA A 325 -2.57 -11.05 -9.75
CA ALA A 325 -1.41 -10.19 -9.53
C ALA A 325 -1.58 -9.30 -8.29
N ARG A 326 -2.78 -8.75 -8.07
CA ARG A 326 -3.11 -7.93 -6.89
C ARG A 326 -2.93 -8.70 -5.59
N ILE A 327 -3.44 -9.94 -5.52
CA ILE A 327 -3.36 -10.82 -4.34
C ILE A 327 -1.89 -11.13 -4.02
N LEU A 328 -1.13 -11.58 -5.03
CA LEU A 328 0.28 -11.94 -4.88
C LEU A 328 1.14 -10.72 -4.46
N ALA A 329 0.88 -9.55 -5.04
CA ALA A 329 1.59 -8.32 -4.70
C ALA A 329 1.30 -7.85 -3.26
N ASP A 330 0.04 -7.92 -2.80
CA ASP A 330 -0.32 -7.61 -1.41
C ASP A 330 0.37 -8.53 -0.41
N GLU A 331 0.36 -9.84 -0.69
CA GLU A 331 1.08 -10.80 0.11
C GLU A 331 2.58 -10.46 0.17
N ALA A 332 3.19 -10.23 -0.99
CA ALA A 332 4.62 -9.96 -1.07
C ALA A 332 5.00 -8.69 -0.31
N ALA A 333 4.21 -7.63 -0.42
CA ALA A 333 4.44 -6.37 0.27
C ALA A 333 4.25 -6.50 1.78
N VAL A 334 3.11 -7.04 2.23
CA VAL A 334 2.75 -7.09 3.66
C VAL A 334 3.61 -8.10 4.41
N ARG A 335 3.72 -9.35 3.91
CA ARG A 335 4.56 -10.37 4.55
C ARG A 335 6.04 -10.01 4.41
N GLY A 336 6.45 -9.50 3.24
CA GLY A 336 7.82 -9.06 3.01
C GLY A 336 8.26 -7.95 3.97
N ALA A 337 7.41 -6.94 4.18
CA ALA A 337 7.71 -5.85 5.10
C ALA A 337 7.75 -6.31 6.57
N ARG A 338 6.89 -7.25 6.98
CA ARG A 338 6.94 -7.87 8.32
C ARG A 338 8.23 -8.64 8.55
N ASP A 339 8.64 -9.46 7.59
CA ASP A 339 9.88 -10.23 7.68
C ASP A 339 11.11 -9.31 7.68
N CYS A 340 11.10 -8.27 6.84
CA CYS A 340 12.16 -7.25 6.84
C CYS A 340 12.26 -6.55 8.20
N LEU A 341 11.13 -6.22 8.82
CA LEU A 341 11.07 -5.63 10.15
C LEU A 341 11.62 -6.58 11.22
N GLN A 342 11.32 -7.88 11.12
CA GLN A 342 11.92 -8.90 11.99
C GLN A 342 13.44 -9.01 11.80
N VAL A 343 13.95 -8.93 10.57
CA VAL A 343 15.40 -8.94 10.27
C VAL A 343 16.11 -7.74 10.92
N HIS A 344 15.46 -6.58 11.00
CA HIS A 344 16.00 -5.37 11.64
C HIS A 344 15.87 -5.37 13.17
N GLY A 345 15.07 -6.28 13.75
CA GLY A 345 14.80 -6.32 15.18
C GLY A 345 14.21 -5.01 15.71
N GLY A 346 14.65 -4.55 16.88
CA GLY A 346 14.15 -3.32 17.52
C GLY A 346 14.30 -2.06 16.65
N MET A 347 15.38 -1.95 15.87
CA MET A 347 15.62 -0.83 14.94
C MET A 347 14.55 -0.73 13.85
N GLY A 348 13.93 -1.86 13.47
CA GLY A 348 12.85 -1.87 12.48
C GLY A 348 11.59 -1.11 12.94
N PHE A 349 11.45 -0.85 14.25
CA PHE A 349 10.34 -0.10 14.84
C PHE A 349 10.66 1.38 15.12
N THR A 350 11.92 1.80 14.97
CA THR A 350 12.35 3.18 15.23
C THR A 350 12.40 4.00 13.93
N TRP A 351 12.43 5.33 14.06
CA TRP A 351 12.56 6.26 12.93
C TRP A 351 13.92 6.23 12.22
N GLU A 352 14.88 5.47 12.76
CA GLU A 352 16.18 5.25 12.14
C GLU A 352 16.05 4.40 10.87
N SER A 353 15.01 3.57 10.76
CA SER A 353 14.74 2.73 9.61
C SER A 353 13.40 3.07 8.94
N GLU A 354 13.39 3.09 7.61
CA GLU A 354 12.16 3.29 6.82
C GLU A 354 11.27 2.03 6.73
N VAL A 355 11.74 0.89 7.24
CA VAL A 355 11.05 -0.41 7.09
C VAL A 355 9.61 -0.38 7.64
N HIS A 356 9.39 0.28 8.78
CA HIS A 356 8.04 0.39 9.34
C HIS A 356 7.09 1.23 8.45
N LEU A 357 7.61 2.18 7.66
CA LEU A 357 6.79 2.98 6.74
C LEU A 357 6.32 2.13 5.56
N HIS A 358 7.17 1.24 5.06
CA HIS A 358 6.78 0.26 4.04
C HIS A 358 5.64 -0.65 4.54
N LEU A 359 5.71 -1.17 5.76
CA LEU A 359 4.64 -1.99 6.32
C LEU A 359 3.33 -1.21 6.46
N LYS A 360 3.40 0.00 7.02
CA LYS A 360 2.22 0.87 7.21
C LYS A 360 1.58 1.22 5.87
N ARG A 361 2.37 1.57 4.85
CA ARG A 361 1.86 1.90 3.51
C ARG A 361 1.30 0.68 2.80
N ALA A 362 1.93 -0.48 2.94
CA ALA A 362 1.42 -1.74 2.39
C ALA A 362 0.02 -2.05 2.95
N TRP A 363 -0.20 -1.87 4.26
CA TRP A 363 -1.53 -2.04 4.86
C TRP A 363 -2.58 -1.05 4.38
N VAL A 364 -2.22 0.21 4.16
CA VAL A 364 -3.16 1.18 3.61
C VAL A 364 -3.54 0.81 2.16
N ARG A 365 -2.55 0.45 1.35
CA ARG A 365 -2.77 0.04 -0.05
C ARG A 365 -3.59 -1.24 -0.21
N THR A 366 -3.63 -2.14 0.79
CA THR A 366 -4.54 -3.31 0.74
C THR A 366 -6.03 -2.95 0.76
N GLN A 367 -6.37 -1.71 1.11
CA GLN A 367 -7.75 -1.20 1.11
C GLN A 367 -8.10 -0.44 -0.17
N ARG A 368 -7.14 -0.22 -1.07
CA ARG A 368 -7.37 0.45 -2.37
C ARG A 368 -7.93 -0.53 -3.40
N ALA A 369 -8.69 0.02 -4.34
CA ALA A 369 -9.28 -0.60 -5.51
C ALA A 369 -10.05 -1.87 -5.15
N GLY A 370 -11.02 -1.74 -4.25
CA GLY A 370 -11.83 -2.85 -3.73
C GLY A 370 -11.13 -3.65 -2.63
N GLY A 371 -9.80 -3.78 -2.65
CA GLY A 371 -9.04 -4.52 -1.65
C GLY A 371 -8.93 -6.02 -1.93
N VAL A 372 -8.45 -6.78 -0.94
CA VAL A 372 -8.08 -8.20 -1.12
C VAL A 372 -9.31 -9.07 -1.41
N THR A 373 -10.38 -8.94 -0.64
CA THR A 373 -11.57 -9.78 -0.77
C THR A 373 -12.21 -9.66 -2.15
N GLU A 374 -12.38 -8.44 -2.64
CA GLU A 374 -12.92 -8.17 -3.97
C GLU A 374 -12.05 -8.78 -5.09
N SER A 375 -10.72 -8.82 -4.92
CA SER A 375 -9.81 -9.48 -5.86
C SER A 375 -9.91 -11.01 -5.78
N GLU A 376 -10.04 -11.58 -4.58
CA GLU A 376 -10.25 -13.02 -4.38
C GLU A 376 -11.57 -13.49 -5.01
N GLU A 377 -12.65 -12.73 -4.82
CA GLU A 377 -13.96 -13.00 -5.41
C GLU A 377 -13.92 -12.92 -6.94
N ALA A 378 -13.25 -11.90 -7.51
CA ALA A 378 -13.10 -11.76 -8.96
C ALA A 378 -12.33 -12.94 -9.58
N LEU A 379 -11.24 -13.37 -8.95
CA LEU A 379 -10.45 -14.51 -9.42
C LEU A 379 -11.23 -15.82 -9.27
N ALA A 380 -11.92 -16.04 -8.15
CA ALA A 380 -12.72 -17.23 -7.92
C ALA A 380 -13.86 -17.36 -8.94
N ALA A 381 -14.51 -16.25 -9.29
CA ALA A 381 -15.55 -16.22 -10.31
C ALA A 381 -15.00 -16.62 -11.70
N ALA A 382 -13.83 -16.12 -12.08
CA ALA A 382 -13.19 -16.47 -13.35
C ALA A 382 -12.83 -17.97 -13.44
N LEU A 383 -12.18 -18.51 -12.41
CA LEU A 383 -11.81 -19.94 -12.36
C LEU A 383 -13.03 -20.87 -12.38
N SER A 384 -14.13 -20.44 -11.77
CA SER A 384 -15.39 -21.18 -11.78
C SER A 384 -16.04 -21.20 -13.17
N ALA A 385 -15.92 -20.10 -13.93
CA ALA A 385 -16.45 -19.99 -15.28
C ALA A 385 -15.66 -20.83 -16.30
N GLU A 386 -14.36 -21.00 -16.12
CA GLU A 386 -13.52 -21.88 -16.96
C GLU A 386 -13.80 -23.37 -16.74
N SER A 387 -14.37 -23.72 -15.58
CA SER A 387 -14.67 -25.10 -15.20
C SER A 387 -16.05 -25.57 -15.67
N ALA A 388 -16.87 -24.69 -16.24
CA ALA A 388 -18.23 -24.93 -16.73
C ALA A 388 -18.25 -24.97 -18.26
#